data_AF-A0A2T6K4B5-F1
#
_entry.id   AF-A0A2T6K4B5-F1
#
_cell.length_a   1.000
_cell.length_b   1.000
_cell.length_c   1.000
_cell.angle_alpha   90.00
_cell.angle_beta   90.00
_cell.angle_gamma   90.00
#
_symmetry.space_group_name_H-M   'P 1'
#
loop_
_entity.id
_entity.type
_entity.pdbx_description
1 polymer ?
#
loop_
_entity_poly.entity_id
_entity_poly.type
_entity_poly.pdbx_seq_one_letter_code
_entity_poly.pdbx_strand_id
1 'polypeptide(L)'
;MNAFKVIASTYLAGFTLLMINDYFPNTLMSFHIPKWLIISLMVIIFLTNNFFVKEEDNERHTLNWLIISTGYIVLLMLVLPVFGGNSSTGISFSNPIISILLVIVLFDIFAKRRKLKVNRYSN
;
A
#
# COMPACT_ATOMS: atom_id res chain seq x y z
N MET A 1 -8.55 18.46 -8.80
CA MET A 1 -8.21 17.21 -8.07
C MET A 1 -6.70 17.19 -7.88
N ASN A 2 -6.19 17.06 -6.65
CA ASN A 2 -4.74 17.14 -6.40
C ASN A 2 -4.03 15.91 -7.00
N ALA A 3 -2.91 16.11 -7.70
CA ALA A 3 -2.15 15.05 -8.35
C ALA A 3 -1.78 13.91 -7.40
N PHE A 4 -1.33 14.24 -6.18
CA PHE A 4 -1.06 13.26 -5.12
C PHE A 4 -2.27 12.35 -4.84
N LYS A 5 -3.48 12.91 -4.74
CA LYS A 5 -4.69 12.11 -4.45
C LYS A 5 -5.01 11.15 -5.58
N VAL A 6 -4.82 11.57 -6.83
CA VAL A 6 -5.01 10.70 -8.00
C VAL A 6 -4.02 9.56 -7.96
N ILE A 7 -2.74 9.87 -7.80
CA ILE A 7 -1.65 8.89 -7.72
C ILE A 7 -1.92 7.89 -6.59
N ALA A 8 -2.18 8.38 -5.38
CA ALA A 8 -2.54 7.59 -4.21
C ALA A 8 -3.73 6.66 -4.46
N SER A 9 -4.81 7.18 -5.05
CA SER A 9 -6.01 6.39 -5.35
C SER A 9 -5.73 5.29 -6.38
N THR A 10 -4.93 5.58 -7.40
CA THR A 10 -4.53 4.61 -8.43
C THR A 10 -3.69 3.48 -7.83
N TYR A 11 -2.76 3.81 -6.92
CA TYR A 11 -1.98 2.80 -6.20
C TYR A 11 -2.86 1.88 -5.36
N LEU A 12 -3.78 2.46 -4.58
CA LEU A 12 -4.71 1.67 -3.76
C LEU A 12 -5.58 0.77 -4.63
N ALA A 13 -6.15 1.30 -5.72
CA ALA A 13 -6.98 0.51 -6.64
C ALA A 13 -6.20 -0.64 -7.29
N GLY A 14 -5.00 -0.35 -7.82
CA GLY A 14 -4.13 -1.35 -8.44
C GLY A 14 -3.72 -2.44 -7.45
N PHE A 15 -3.30 -2.04 -6.24
CA PHE A 15 -2.94 -2.99 -5.19
C PHE A 15 -4.13 -3.86 -4.76
N THR A 16 -5.32 -3.27 -4.67
CA THR A 16 -6.56 -4.01 -4.33
C THR A 16 -6.88 -5.07 -5.38
N LEU A 17 -6.79 -4.72 -6.67
CA LEU A 17 -6.99 -5.67 -7.76
C LEU A 17 -5.97 -6.82 -7.72
N LEU A 18 -4.71 -6.52 -7.41
CA LEU A 18 -3.68 -7.53 -7.26
C LEU A 18 -3.95 -8.45 -6.06
N MET A 19 -4.36 -7.90 -4.92
CA MET A 19 -4.77 -8.65 -3.72
C MET A 19 -6.00 -9.52 -3.97
N ILE A 20 -7.04 -8.99 -4.63
CA ILE A 20 -8.22 -9.78 -5.01
C ILE A 20 -7.79 -10.94 -5.89
N ASN A 21 -6.95 -10.69 -6.88
CA ASN A 21 -6.45 -11.75 -7.74
C ASN A 21 -5.53 -12.75 -7.01
N ASP A 22 -4.85 -12.34 -5.94
CA ASP A 22 -4.03 -13.23 -5.12
C ASP A 22 -4.88 -14.17 -4.27
N TYR A 23 -5.96 -13.66 -3.67
CA TYR A 23 -6.89 -14.44 -2.83
C TYR A 23 -7.94 -15.22 -3.63
N PHE A 24 -8.30 -14.73 -4.81
CA PHE A 24 -9.25 -15.32 -5.74
C PHE A 24 -8.57 -15.44 -7.12
N PRO A 25 -7.83 -16.53 -7.37
CA PRO A 25 -7.11 -16.71 -8.62
C PRO A 25 -8.05 -16.69 -9.82
N ASN A 26 -7.53 -16.25 -10.96
CA ASN A 26 -8.22 -16.09 -12.24
C ASN A 26 -9.29 -14.99 -12.31
N THR A 27 -9.58 -14.25 -11.23
CA THR A 27 -10.52 -13.12 -11.26
C THR A 27 -10.17 -12.06 -12.32
N LEU A 28 -8.92 -11.60 -12.37
CA LEU A 28 -8.48 -10.64 -13.40
C LEU A 28 -8.52 -11.24 -14.82
N MET A 29 -8.24 -12.53 -14.94
CA MET A 29 -8.27 -13.24 -16.21
C MET A 29 -9.69 -13.35 -16.76
N SER A 30 -10.70 -13.52 -15.89
CA SER A 30 -12.12 -13.48 -16.28
C SER A 30 -12.53 -12.14 -16.89
N PHE A 31 -11.90 -11.03 -16.47
CA PHE A 31 -12.08 -9.71 -17.06
C PHE A 31 -11.16 -9.44 -18.26
N HIS A 32 -10.38 -10.43 -18.71
CA HIS A 32 -9.35 -10.29 -19.75
C HIS A 32 -8.29 -9.23 -19.43
N ILE A 33 -8.08 -8.93 -18.14
CA ILE A 33 -7.09 -7.95 -17.69
C ILE A 33 -5.83 -8.71 -17.28
N PRO A 34 -4.72 -8.56 -18.00
CA PRO A 34 -3.49 -9.22 -17.62
C PRO A 34 -2.83 -8.52 -16.42
N LYS A 35 -2.37 -9.30 -15.44
CA LYS A 35 -1.75 -8.79 -14.19
C LYS A 35 -0.56 -7.86 -14.46
N TRP A 36 0.23 -8.15 -15.50
CA TRP A 36 1.40 -7.36 -15.87
C TRP A 36 1.05 -5.92 -16.27
N LEU A 37 -0.16 -5.68 -16.78
CA LEU A 37 -0.60 -4.33 -17.15
C LEU A 37 -0.82 -3.47 -15.91
N ILE A 38 -1.45 -4.02 -14.85
CA ILE A 38 -1.63 -3.31 -13.57
C ILE A 38 -0.27 -2.98 -12.95
N ILE A 39 0.64 -3.97 -12.92
CA ILE A 39 1.99 -3.78 -12.37
C ILE A 39 2.75 -2.73 -13.18
N SER A 40 2.73 -2.82 -14.52
CA SER A 40 3.38 -1.87 -15.41
C SER A 40 2.86 -0.45 -15.18
N LEU A 41 1.54 -0.27 -15.06
CA LEU A 41 0.91 1.02 -14.80
C LEU A 41 1.37 1.60 -13.45
N MET A 42 1.41 0.78 -12.40
CA MET A 42 1.90 1.21 -11.07
C MET A 42 3.39 1.63 -11.11
N VAL A 43 4.21 0.91 -11.88
CA VAL A 43 5.64 1.23 -12.06
C VAL A 43 5.83 2.52 -12.86
N ILE A 44 5.10 2.71 -13.97
CA ILE A 44 5.19 3.93 -14.77
C ILE A 44 4.84 5.14 -13.91
N ILE A 45 3.73 5.08 -13.17
CA ILE A 45 3.32 6.17 -12.26
C ILE A 45 4.39 6.41 -11.19
N PHE A 46 5.06 5.36 -10.71
CA PHE A 46 6.06 5.46 -9.65
C PHE A 46 7.27 6.24 -10.15
N LEU A 47 7.76 5.85 -11.33
CA LEU A 47 8.86 6.51 -12.00
C LEU A 47 8.47 7.96 -12.31
N THR A 48 7.30 8.20 -12.90
CA THR A 48 6.87 9.57 -13.23
C THR A 48 6.78 10.45 -11.98
N ASN A 49 6.26 9.94 -10.86
CA ASN A 49 6.19 10.71 -9.63
C ASN A 49 7.60 11.05 -9.09
N ASN A 50 8.50 10.07 -9.02
CA ASN A 50 9.85 10.28 -8.48
C ASN A 50 10.74 11.19 -9.36
N PHE A 51 10.59 11.11 -10.68
CA PHE A 51 11.46 11.86 -11.60
C PHE A 51 10.93 13.25 -11.95
N PHE A 52 9.61 13.49 -11.90
CA PHE A 52 9.01 14.73 -12.41
C PHE A 52 8.28 15.56 -11.36
N VAL A 53 7.92 14.97 -10.21
CA VAL A 53 7.20 15.70 -9.15
C VAL A 53 8.18 16.01 -8.01
N LYS A 54 8.56 17.28 -7.88
CA LYS A 54 9.21 17.78 -6.67
C LYS A 54 8.13 17.99 -5.61
N GLU A 55 7.94 17.02 -4.74
CA GLU A 55 7.15 17.22 -3.52
C GLU A 55 7.99 17.95 -2.47
N GLU A 56 7.43 18.99 -1.87
CA GLU A 56 7.91 19.45 -0.56
C GLU A 56 7.62 18.34 0.45
N ASP A 57 8.68 17.79 1.05
CA ASP A 57 8.58 16.67 1.98
C ASP A 57 7.85 17.10 3.26
N ASN A 58 6.52 16.98 3.25
CA ASN A 58 5.73 17.15 4.44
C ASN A 58 5.71 15.83 5.20
N GLU A 59 6.67 15.67 6.11
CA GLU A 59 6.83 14.48 6.95
C GLU A 59 5.51 14.02 7.61
N ARG A 60 4.59 14.95 7.95
CA ARG A 60 3.27 14.60 8.51
C ARG A 60 2.36 13.94 7.49
N HIS A 61 2.37 14.46 6.26
CA HIS A 61 1.57 13.93 5.17
C HIS A 61 2.07 12.54 4.78
N THR A 62 3.39 12.37 4.66
CA THR A 62 4.05 11.07 4.42
C THR A 62 3.71 10.06 5.52
N LEU A 63 3.74 10.47 6.79
CA LEU A 63 3.37 9.61 7.90
C LEU A 63 1.88 9.23 7.90
N ASN A 64 0.99 10.20 7.63
CA ASN A 64 -0.45 9.91 7.54
C ASN A 64 -0.74 8.93 6.39
N TRP A 65 -0.08 9.11 5.25
CA TRP A 65 -0.19 8.21 4.11
C TRP A 65 0.27 6.79 4.45
N LEU A 66 1.43 6.64 5.12
CA LEU A 66 1.95 5.35 5.56
C LEU A 66 0.97 4.63 6.49
N ILE A 67 0.31 5.34 7.39
CA ILE A 67 -0.66 4.76 8.34
C ILE A 67 -1.93 4.32 7.62
N ILE A 68 -2.48 5.18 6.75
CA ILE A 68 -3.71 4.88 6.01
C ILE A 68 -3.49 3.67 5.10
N SER A 69 -2.40 3.66 4.33
CA SER A 69 -2.07 2.54 3.43
C SER A 69 -1.82 1.24 4.19
N THR A 70 -1.05 1.27 5.28
CA THR A 70 -0.81 0.07 6.12
C THR A 70 -2.11 -0.46 6.70
N GLY A 71 -2.95 0.40 7.27
CA GLY A 71 -4.25 0.00 7.82
C GLY A 71 -5.18 -0.58 6.75
N TYR A 72 -5.16 -0.02 5.55
CA TYR A 72 -5.91 -0.54 4.41
C TYR A 72 -5.46 -1.94 3.98
N ILE A 73 -4.15 -2.16 3.89
CA ILE A 73 -3.57 -3.47 3.55
C ILE A 73 -3.97 -4.52 4.61
N VAL A 74 -3.84 -4.17 5.89
CA VAL A 74 -4.27 -5.03 7.02
C VAL A 74 -5.75 -5.37 6.92
N LEU A 75 -6.59 -4.38 6.60
CA LEU A 75 -8.02 -4.60 6.42
C LEU A 75 -8.28 -5.58 5.27
N LEU A 76 -7.62 -5.43 4.12
CA LEU A 76 -7.76 -6.37 3.01
C LEU A 76 -7.32 -7.80 3.39
N MET A 77 -6.20 -7.95 4.12
CA MET A 77 -5.72 -9.24 4.60
C MET A 77 -6.69 -9.92 5.58
N LEU A 78 -7.55 -9.17 6.27
CA LEU A 78 -8.61 -9.73 7.12
C LEU A 78 -9.88 -10.03 6.33
N VAL A 79 -10.29 -9.12 5.45
CA VAL A 79 -11.56 -9.20 4.74
C VAL A 79 -11.56 -10.28 3.66
N LEU A 80 -10.52 -10.34 2.82
CA LEU A 80 -10.46 -11.30 1.70
C LEU A 80 -10.56 -12.78 2.14
N PRO A 81 -9.90 -13.22 3.23
CA PRO A 81 -10.09 -14.57 3.72
C PRO A 81 -11.47 -14.83 4.33
N VAL A 82 -12.11 -13.84 4.96
CA VAL A 82 -13.50 -13.97 5.46
C VAL A 82 -14.48 -14.24 4.33
N PHE A 83 -14.22 -13.70 3.13
CA PHE A 83 -14.99 -13.99 1.91
C PHE A 83 -14.61 -15.31 1.24
N GLY A 84 -13.82 -16.17 1.89
CA GLY A 84 -13.43 -17.50 1.38
C GLY A 84 -12.22 -17.46 0.44
N GLY A 85 -11.52 -16.32 0.35
CA GLY A 85 -10.28 -16.21 -0.42
C GLY A 85 -9.12 -16.89 0.29
N ASN A 86 -8.24 -17.53 -0.47
CA ASN A 86 -6.98 -18.09 0.05
C ASN A 86 -5.83 -17.48 -0.73
N SER A 87 -4.92 -16.78 -0.04
CA SER A 87 -3.77 -16.15 -0.67
C SER A 87 -2.87 -17.19 -1.33
N SER A 88 -2.66 -17.06 -2.64
CA SER A 88 -1.78 -17.95 -3.41
C SER A 88 -0.30 -17.59 -3.25
N THR A 89 0.03 -16.31 -3.05
CA THR A 89 1.41 -15.83 -2.88
C THR A 89 1.83 -15.70 -1.42
N GLY A 90 0.89 -15.92 -0.48
CA GLY A 90 1.15 -15.87 0.95
C GLY A 90 1.20 -14.45 1.50
N ILE A 91 0.51 -13.47 0.89
CA ILE A 91 0.30 -12.13 1.46
C ILE A 91 -0.84 -12.22 2.50
N SER A 92 -0.56 -12.89 3.61
CA SER A 92 -1.51 -13.17 4.69
C SER A 92 -0.82 -13.13 6.05
N PHE A 93 -1.59 -13.00 7.13
CA PHE A 93 -1.07 -13.07 8.50
C PHE A 93 -0.47 -14.44 8.86
N SER A 94 -0.83 -15.49 8.14
CA SER A 94 -0.25 -16.81 8.32
C SER A 94 1.19 -16.91 7.79
N ASN A 95 1.62 -15.97 6.95
CA ASN A 95 2.99 -15.93 6.46
C ASN A 95 3.90 -15.18 7.45
N PRO A 96 4.89 -15.85 8.07
CA PRO A 96 5.76 -15.23 9.06
C PRO A 96 6.55 -14.04 8.50
N ILE A 97 6.92 -14.07 7.21
CA ILE A 97 7.66 -12.98 6.55
C ILE A 97 6.81 -11.71 6.51
N ILE A 98 5.54 -11.83 6.12
CA ILE A 98 4.60 -10.71 6.03
C ILE A 98 4.33 -10.12 7.41
N SER A 99 4.15 -10.98 8.41
CA SER A 99 3.95 -10.55 9.79
C SER A 99 5.16 -9.79 10.35
N ILE A 100 6.39 -10.24 10.05
CA ILE A 100 7.63 -9.52 10.43
C ILE A 100 7.72 -8.17 9.72
N LEU A 101 7.46 -8.12 8.41
CA LEU A 101 7.44 -6.87 7.64
C LEU A 101 6.44 -5.87 8.22
N LEU A 102 5.26 -6.34 8.62
CA LEU A 102 4.24 -5.50 9.23
C LEU A 102 4.73 -4.92 10.57
N VAL A 103 5.42 -5.71 11.40
CA VAL A 103 6.04 -5.22 12.64
C VAL A 103 7.09 -4.14 12.34
N ILE A 104 7.93 -4.32 11.32
CA ILE A 104 8.93 -3.32 10.89
C ILE A 104 8.23 -2.02 10.48
N VAL A 105 7.16 -2.10 9.69
CA VAL A 105 6.38 -0.92 9.27
C VAL A 105 5.75 -0.21 10.47
N LEU A 106 5.18 -0.96 11.41
CA LEU A 106 4.65 -0.40 12.66
C LEU A 106 5.74 0.31 13.47
N PHE A 107 6.94 -0.27 13.53
CA PHE A 107 8.08 0.35 14.21
C PHE A 107 8.51 1.65 13.51
N ASP A 108 8.57 1.67 12.17
CA ASP A 108 8.89 2.89 11.41
C ASP A 108 7.83 3.99 11.63
N ILE A 109 6.54 3.63 11.61
CA ILE A 109 5.44 4.55 11.96
C ILE A 109 5.63 5.12 13.37
N PHE A 110 5.94 4.27 14.34
CA PHE A 110 6.14 4.70 15.73
C PHE A 110 7.35 5.63 15.86
N ALA A 111 8.47 5.28 15.24
CA ALA A 111 9.70 6.08 15.25
C ALA A 111 9.47 7.45 14.59
N LYS A 112 8.82 7.50 13.43
CA LYS A 112 8.48 8.76 12.73
C LYS A 112 7.50 9.60 13.54
N ARG A 113 6.47 9.00 14.15
CA ARG A 113 5.54 9.71 15.04
C ARG A 113 6.26 10.33 16.24
N ARG A 114 7.22 9.62 16.83
CA ARG A 114 8.02 10.14 17.95
C ARG A 114 8.88 11.31 17.52
N LYS A 115 9.61 11.20 16.39
CA LYS A 115 10.43 12.30 15.84
C LYS A 115 9.60 13.56 15.58
N LEU A 116 8.44 13.41 14.94
CA LEU A 116 7.52 14.52 14.65
C LEU A 116 6.92 15.19 15.90
N LYS A 117 6.78 14.44 17.01
CA LYS A 117 6.37 15.01 18.29
C LYS A 117 7.51 15.82 18.90
N VAL A 118 8.73 15.27 18.95
CA VAL A 118 9.90 15.95 19.54
C VAL A 118 10.22 17.26 18.80
N ASN A 119 10.20 17.25 17.47
CA ASN A 119 10.50 18.44 16.65
C ASN A 119 9.45 19.57 16.83
N ARG A 120 8.25 19.24 17.29
CA ARG A 120 7.17 20.20 17.61
C ARG A 120 7.34 20.91 18.94
N TYR A 121 8.17 20.40 19.86
CA TYR A 121 8.45 21.02 21.17
C TYR A 121 9.76 21.83 21.19
N SER A 122 10.50 21.83 20.08
CA SER A 122 11.79 22.54 19.93
C SER A 122 11.70 23.81 19.06
N ASN A 123 10.51 24.14 18.54
CA ASN A 123 10.16 25.38 17.85
C ASN A 123 9.09 26.10 18.66
#